data_AF-A0A7L4PM49-F1
#
_entry.id   AF-A0A7L4PM49-F1
#
_cell.length_a   1.000
_cell.length_b   1.000
_cell.length_c   1.000
_cell.angle_alpha   90.00
_cell.angle_beta   90.00
_cell.angle_gamma   90.00
#
_symmetry.space_group_name_H-M   'P 1'
#
loop_
_entity.id
_entity.type
_entity.pdbx_description
1 polymer ?
#
loop_
_entity_poly.entity_id
_entity_poly.type
_entity_poly.pdbx_seq_one_letter_code
_entity_poly.pdbx_strand_id
1 'polypeptide(L)' 'SPMIAIKVQGIIPSMVVLHGARKIDEIAVQLAEIQKIPLILSPMETLDDLLNGLRLL' A
#
# COMPACT_ATOMS: atom_id res chain seq x y z
N SER A 1 3.32 31.24 15.22
CA SER A 1 3.92 29.91 15.29
C SER A 1 4.78 29.68 14.05
N PRO A 2 6.09 29.41 14.15
CA PRO A 2 6.91 29.16 12.96
C PRO A 2 6.64 27.75 12.43
N MET A 3 6.34 27.65 11.15
CA MET A 3 6.15 26.37 10.46
C MET A 3 7.53 25.78 10.13
N ILE A 4 7.81 24.56 10.57
CA ILE A 4 9.03 23.82 10.24
C ILE A 4 8.62 22.70 9.28
N ALA A 5 9.15 22.73 8.05
CA ALA A 5 8.97 21.66 7.07
C ALA A 5 10.24 20.79 7.06
N ILE A 6 10.10 19.53 7.46
CA ILE A 6 11.15 18.52 7.36
C ILE A 6 10.85 17.66 6.12
N LYS A 7 11.77 17.63 5.15
CA LYS A 7 11.67 16.71 4.01
C LYS A 7 12.16 15.33 4.45
N VAL A 8 11.25 14.50 4.96
CA VAL A 8 11.53 13.09 5.21
C VAL A 8 11.40 12.34 3.89
N GLN A 9 12.52 12.00 3.27
CA GLN A 9 12.51 11.20 2.04
C GLN A 9 12.46 9.72 2.44
N GLY A 10 11.25 9.17 2.48
CA GLY A 10 11.02 7.73 2.71
C GLY A 10 11.24 6.90 1.45
N ILE A 11 11.38 5.59 1.62
CA ILE A 11 11.30 4.63 0.51
C ILE A 11 9.85 4.65 0.01
N ILE A 12 9.65 5.01 -1.25
CA ILE A 12 8.35 4.85 -1.92
C ILE A 12 8.31 3.39 -2.39
N PRO A 13 7.40 2.56 -1.86
CA PRO A 13 7.31 1.16 -2.28
C PRO A 13 6.88 1.07 -3.75
N SER A 14 7.24 0.00 -4.44
CA SER A 14 6.79 -0.23 -5.82
C SER A 14 5.30 -0.61 -5.89
N MET A 15 4.73 -1.13 -4.80
CA MET A 15 3.34 -1.61 -4.69
C MET A 15 2.96 -1.81 -3.23
N VAL A 16 1.66 -1.68 -2.90
CA VAL A 16 1.09 -2.03 -1.60
C VAL A 16 -0.04 -3.05 -1.79
N VAL A 17 -0.01 -4.11 -1.00
CA VAL A 17 -1.06 -5.14 -0.98
C VAL A 17 -1.70 -5.20 0.42
N LEU A 18 -2.99 -4.93 0.50
CA LEU A 18 -3.79 -5.03 1.70
C LEU A 18 -4.37 -6.45 1.80
N HIS A 19 -3.95 -7.20 2.82
CA HIS A 19 -4.44 -8.56 3.08
C HIS A 19 -5.33 -8.59 4.32
N GLY A 20 -6.43 -9.33 4.26
CA GLY A 20 -7.42 -9.41 5.34
C GLY A 20 -8.26 -8.14 5.53
N ALA A 21 -7.97 -7.07 4.79
CA ALA A 21 -8.81 -5.89 4.76
C ALA A 21 -10.11 -6.20 3.99
N ARG A 22 -11.26 -5.77 4.53
CA ARG A 22 -12.56 -5.93 3.87
C ARG A 22 -12.97 -4.73 3.05
N LYS A 23 -12.34 -3.58 3.32
CA LYS A 23 -12.61 -2.31 2.68
C LYS A 23 -11.30 -1.56 2.51
N ILE A 24 -11.16 -0.86 1.40
CA ILE A 24 -10.04 0.05 1.15
C ILE A 24 -10.40 1.42 1.74
N ASP A 25 -9.45 2.02 2.45
CA ASP A 25 -9.58 3.39 2.98
C ASP A 25 -9.38 4.42 1.86
N GLU A 26 -10.22 5.46 1.82
CA GLU A 26 -10.16 6.51 0.79
C GLU A 26 -8.83 7.28 0.81
N ILE A 27 -8.23 7.50 1.99
CA ILE A 27 -6.92 8.14 2.13
C ILE A 27 -5.84 7.24 1.53
N ALA A 28 -5.94 5.92 1.70
CA ALA A 28 -4.98 4.99 1.11
C ALA A 28 -5.02 5.04 -0.43
N VAL A 29 -6.22 5.15 -1.03
CA VAL A 29 -6.39 5.33 -2.49
C VAL A 29 -5.73 6.62 -2.95
N GLN A 30 -6.03 7.74 -2.30
CA GLN A 30 -5.46 9.04 -2.65
C GLN A 30 -3.93 9.06 -2.53
N LEU A 31 -3.38 8.44 -1.48
CA LEU A 31 -1.94 8.31 -1.30
C LEU A 31 -1.29 7.46 -2.39
N ALA A 32 -1.94 6.38 -2.82
CA ALA A 32 -1.46 5.53 -3.90
C ALA A 32 -1.48 6.25 -5.25
N GLU A 33 -2.51 7.04 -5.53
CA GLU A 33 -2.62 7.87 -6.72
C GLU A 33 -1.54 8.95 -6.77
N ILE A 34 -1.33 9.68 -5.66
CA ILE A 34 -0.30 10.73 -5.55
C ILE A 34 1.10 10.12 -5.74
N GLN A 35 1.36 8.96 -5.15
CA GLN A 35 2.65 8.28 -5.24
C GLN A 35 2.82 7.48 -6.54
N LYS A 36 1.74 7.30 -7.31
CA LYS A 36 1.69 6.49 -8.54
C LYS A 36 2.13 5.04 -8.31
N ILE A 37 1.67 4.45 -7.21
CA ILE A 37 1.96 3.06 -6.85
C ILE A 37 0.67 2.23 -6.91
N PRO A 38 0.73 0.96 -7.34
CA PRO A 38 -0.43 0.07 -7.26
C PRO A 38 -0.84 -0.17 -5.80
N LEU A 39 -2.13 -0.02 -5.52
CA LEU A 39 -2.77 -0.41 -4.27
C LEU A 39 -3.73 -1.57 -4.56
N ILE A 40 -3.45 -2.73 -3.97
CA ILE A 40 -4.18 -3.97 -4.24
C ILE A 40 -4.89 -4.41 -2.97
N LEU A 41 -6.16 -4.79 -3.09
CA LEU A 41 -6.87 -5.53 -2.06
C LEU A 41 -6.78 -7.02 -2.38
N SER A 42 -6.11 -7.79 -1.54
CA SER A 42 -6.01 -9.25 -1.71
C SER A 42 -7.27 -9.95 -1.17
N PRO A 43 -7.97 -10.76 -1.98
CA PRO A 43 -9.09 -11.57 -1.53
C PRO A 43 -8.65 -12.86 -0.83
N MET A 44 -7.35 -13.15 -0.78
CA MET A 44 -6.83 -14.40 -0.22
C MET A 44 -7.06 -14.46 1.28
N GLU A 45 -7.45 -15.64 1.78
CA GLU A 45 -7.80 -15.83 3.18
C GLU A 45 -6.58 -16.00 4.08
N THR A 46 -5.52 -16.63 3.57
CA THR A 46 -4.30 -16.91 4.33
C THR A 46 -3.11 -16.12 3.81
N LEU A 47 -2.16 -15.86 4.72
CA LEU A 47 -0.89 -15.26 4.38
C LEU A 47 -0.08 -16.15 3.42
N ASP A 48 -0.14 -17.47 3.60
CA ASP A 48 0.60 -18.41 2.75
C ASP A 48 0.12 -18.38 1.30
N ASP A 49 -1.20 -18.32 1.08
CA ASP A 49 -1.77 -18.18 -0.26
C ASP A 49 -1.31 -16.87 -0.92
N LEU A 50 -1.31 -15.77 -0.16
CA LEU A 50 -0.80 -14.49 -0.63
C LEU A 50 0.67 -14.56 -1.03
N LEU A 51 1.52 -15.11 -0.17
CA LEU A 51 2.95 -15.21 -0.43
C LEU A 51 3.23 -16.11 -1.63
N ASN A 52 2.48 -17.20 -1.80
CA ASN A 52 2.61 -18.08 -2.95
C ASN A 52 2.16 -17.39 -4.24
N GLY A 53 1.06 -16.63 -4.23
CA GLY A 53 0.61 -15.85 -5.38
C GLY A 53 1.60 -14.77 -5.80
N LEU A 54 2.19 -14.04 -4.84
CA LEU A 54 3.18 -13.00 -5.12
C LEU A 54 4.49 -13.54 -5.67
N ARG A 55 4.88 -14.78 -5.33
CA ARG A 55 6.08 -15.44 -5.87
C ARG A 55 5.95 -15.84 -7.34
N LEU A 56 4.73 -15.86 -7.87
CA LEU A 56 4.44 -16.20 -9.27
C LEU A 56 4.35 -14.98 -10.20
N LEU A 57 4.41 -13.77 -9.64
CA LEU A 57 4.45 -12.49 -10.36
C LEU A 57 5.89 -12.10 -10.71
#